data_AF-A0A7W0XU01-F1
#
_entry.id   AF-A0A7W0XU01-F1
#
_cell.length_a   1.000
_cell.length_b   1.000
_cell.length_c   1.000
_cell.angle_alpha   90.00
_cell.angle_beta   90.00
_cell.angle_gamma   90.00
#
_symmetry.space_group_name_H-M   'P 1'
#
loop_
_entity.id
_entity.type
_entity.pdbx_description
1 polymer ?
#
loop_
_entity_poly.entity_id
_entity_poly.type
_entity_poly.pdbx_seq_one_letter_code
_entity_poly.pdbx_strand_id
1 'polypeptide(L)'
;MDRRRRLDDLVAEVYVPLQRYLRRRTDVATAEDVLAEVLLTLWRRLDDVPPDARLPWSYGVARRCLANAVRCEQRRLRLVERLSAVPVVEPPEEHGLAEALAS
;
A
#
# COMPACT_ATOMS: atom_id res chain seq x y z
N MET A 1 26.82 -19.25 8.62
CA MET A 1 26.48 -18.66 7.31
C MET A 1 26.35 -17.17 7.51
N ASP A 2 27.06 -16.37 6.71
CA ASP A 2 26.93 -14.91 6.74
C ASP A 2 25.49 -14.51 6.42
N ARG A 3 24.92 -13.57 7.20
CA ARG A 3 23.52 -13.12 7.08
C ARG A 3 23.23 -12.64 5.66
N ARG A 4 24.21 -11.99 5.03
CA ARG A 4 24.15 -11.51 3.66
C ARG A 4 23.93 -12.65 2.66
N ARG A 5 24.74 -13.72 2.72
CA ARG A 5 24.60 -14.88 1.82
C ARG A 5 23.22 -15.54 1.97
N ARG A 6 22.74 -15.72 3.21
CA ARG A 6 21.40 -16.30 3.45
C ARG A 6 20.29 -15.43 2.84
N LEU A 7 20.44 -14.11 2.88
CA LEU A 7 19.51 -13.20 2.22
C LEU A 7 19.60 -13.32 0.70
N ASP A 8 20.81 -13.29 0.13
CA ASP A 8 21.02 -13.38 -1.32
C ASP A 8 20.40 -14.67 -1.88
N ASP A 9 20.64 -15.81 -1.22
CA ASP A 9 20.07 -17.10 -1.59
C ASP A 9 18.52 -17.09 -1.52
N LEU A 10 17.97 -16.51 -0.45
CA LEU A 10 16.52 -16.38 -0.29
C LEU A 10 15.91 -15.49 -1.37
N VAL A 11 16.51 -14.33 -1.64
CA VAL A 11 16.01 -13.37 -2.63
C VAL A 11 16.07 -13.98 -4.03
N ALA A 12 17.15 -14.66 -4.38
CA ALA A 12 17.28 -15.34 -5.66
C ALA A 12 16.15 -16.37 -5.88
N GLU A 13 15.75 -17.08 -4.82
CA GLU A 13 14.68 -18.07 -4.86
C GLU A 13 13.28 -17.43 -4.98
N VAL A 14 13.02 -16.34 -4.26
CA VAL A 14 11.65 -15.80 -4.11
C VAL A 14 11.31 -14.62 -5.02
N TYR A 15 12.30 -13.88 -5.53
CA TYR A 15 12.07 -12.61 -6.25
C TYR A 15 11.14 -12.77 -7.46
N VAL A 16 11.52 -13.61 -8.43
CA VAL A 16 10.76 -13.80 -9.67
C VAL A 16 9.37 -14.39 -9.42
N PRO A 17 9.21 -15.45 -8.58
CA PRO A 17 7.89 -15.98 -8.25
C PRO A 17 6.96 -14.95 -7.61
N LEU A 18 7.46 -14.15 -6.66
CA LEU A 18 6.67 -13.12 -5.99
C LEU A 18 6.31 -11.96 -6.93
N GLN A 19 7.27 -11.48 -7.73
CA GLN A 19 7.01 -10.43 -8.72
C GLN A 19 5.90 -10.86 -9.69
N ARG A 20 5.97 -12.10 -10.21
CA ARG A 20 4.95 -12.64 -11.11
C ARG A 20 3.60 -12.80 -10.42
N TYR A 21 3.59 -13.22 -9.16
CA TYR A 21 2.38 -13.36 -8.36
C TYR A 21 1.69 -12.01 -8.12
N LEU A 22 2.46 -10.96 -7.81
CA LEU A 22 1.95 -9.62 -7.53
C LEU A 22 1.44 -8.94 -8.81
N ARG A 23 2.22 -8.96 -9.90
CA ARG A 23 1.81 -8.41 -11.20
C ARG A 23 0.53 -9.02 -11.77
N ARG A 24 0.18 -10.25 -11.37
CA ARG A 24 -1.09 -10.88 -11.75
C ARG A 24 -2.31 -10.38 -10.96
N ARG A 25 -2.10 -9.60 -9.90
CA ARG A 25 -3.13 -9.24 -8.91
C ARG A 25 -3.33 -7.75 -8.73
N THR A 26 -2.44 -6.93 -9.29
CA THR A 26 -2.50 -5.46 -9.23
C THR A 26 -1.73 -4.87 -10.40
N ASP A 27 -1.82 -3.55 -10.57
CA ASP A 27 -1.02 -2.80 -11.53
C ASP A 27 0.50 -2.88 -11.24
N VAL A 28 1.31 -2.49 -12.21
CA VAL A 28 2.78 -2.63 -12.13
C VAL A 28 3.38 -1.81 -10.99
N ALA A 29 2.92 -0.59 -10.76
CA ALA A 29 3.48 0.28 -9.74
C ALA A 29 3.20 -0.28 -8.33
N THR A 30 1.95 -0.62 -8.04
CA THR A 30 1.59 -1.25 -6.76
C THR A 30 2.30 -2.59 -6.58
N ALA A 31 2.51 -3.37 -7.65
CA ALA A 31 3.22 -4.64 -7.54
C ALA A 31 4.69 -4.47 -7.15
N GLU A 32 5.37 -3.44 -7.68
CA GLU A 32 6.77 -3.13 -7.38
C GLU A 32 6.93 -2.60 -5.95
N ASP A 33 6.04 -1.70 -5.51
CA ASP A 33 6.02 -1.19 -4.14
C ASP A 33 5.79 -2.30 -3.13
N VAL A 34 4.78 -3.15 -3.36
CA VAL A 34 4.51 -4.30 -2.50
C VAL A 34 5.66 -5.29 -2.50
N LEU A 35 6.33 -5.53 -3.64
CA LEU A 35 7.50 -6.41 -3.69
C LEU A 35 8.64 -5.86 -2.81
N ALA A 36 8.90 -4.55 -2.86
CA ALA A 36 9.90 -3.91 -2.01
C ALA A 36 9.57 -4.08 -0.52
N GLU A 37 8.30 -3.91 -0.11
CA GLU A 37 7.86 -4.16 1.27
C GLU A 37 8.06 -5.62 1.70
N VAL A 38 7.81 -6.57 0.80
CA VAL A 38 7.99 -8.00 1.08
C VAL A 38 9.46 -8.32 1.28
N LEU A 39 10.35 -7.84 0.41
CA LEU A 39 11.79 -8.04 0.54
C LEU A 39 12.35 -7.40 1.82
N LEU A 40 11.87 -6.20 2.18
CA LEU A 40 12.22 -5.55 3.44
C LEU A 40 11.76 -6.38 4.65
N THR A 41 10.56 -6.95 4.58
CA THR A 41 10.03 -7.83 5.64
C THR A 41 10.86 -9.11 5.76
N LEU A 42 11.22 -9.74 4.64
CA LEU A 42 12.10 -10.91 4.59
C LEU A 42 13.47 -10.59 5.22
N TRP A 43 14.05 -9.43 4.92
CA TRP A 43 15.32 -9.01 5.52
C TRP A 43 15.24 -8.83 7.04
N ARG A 44 14.19 -8.16 7.53
CA ARG A 44 13.96 -7.96 8.97
C ARG A 44 13.71 -9.27 9.71
N ARG A 45 13.04 -10.21 9.06
CA ARG A 45 12.62 -11.50 9.63
C ARG A 45 13.41 -12.68 9.09
N LEU A 46 14.63 -12.45 8.61
CA LEU A 46 15.39 -13.48 7.90
C LEU A 46 15.59 -14.73 8.75
N ASP A 47 15.70 -14.57 10.07
CA ASP A 47 15.89 -15.68 11.00
C ASP A 47 14.62 -16.52 11.20
N ASP A 48 13.43 -15.93 11.00
CA ASP A 48 12.13 -16.61 11.11
C ASP A 48 11.78 -17.43 9.86
N VAL A 49 12.50 -17.26 8.75
CA VAL A 49 12.17 -17.93 7.48
C VAL A 49 12.57 -19.41 7.56
N PRO A 50 11.61 -20.35 7.50
CA PRO A 50 11.91 -21.77 7.54
C PRO A 50 12.70 -22.19 6.28
N PRO A 51 13.84 -22.90 6.41
CA PRO A 51 14.67 -23.28 5.27
C PRO A 51 13.95 -24.14 4.22
N ASP A 52 13.00 -24.97 4.65
CA ASP A 52 12.20 -25.91 3.86
C ASP A 52 10.90 -25.30 3.31
N ALA A 53 10.53 -24.10 3.75
CA ALA A 53 9.27 -23.44 3.36
C ALA A 53 9.46 -21.97 2.95
N ARG A 54 10.63 -21.60 2.42
CA ARG A 54 10.98 -20.23 2.01
C ARG A 54 9.96 -19.61 1.06
N LEU A 55 9.64 -20.28 -0.04
CA LEU A 55 8.64 -19.82 -1.01
C LEU A 55 7.23 -19.69 -0.39
N PRO A 56 6.64 -20.74 0.21
CA PRO A 56 5.33 -20.65 0.86
C PRO A 56 5.23 -19.55 1.92
N TRP A 57 6.26 -19.41 2.76
CA TRP A 57 6.31 -18.39 3.80
C TRP A 57 6.32 -16.98 3.19
N SER A 58 7.13 -16.78 2.14
CA SER A 58 7.26 -15.50 1.44
C SER A 58 5.97 -15.12 0.70
N TYR A 59 5.23 -16.09 0.15
CA TYR A 59 3.88 -15.84 -0.38
C TYR A 59 2.90 -15.40 0.70
N GLY A 60 3.00 -15.96 1.90
CA GLY A 60 2.24 -15.52 3.06
C GLY A 60 2.49 -14.04 3.39
N VAL A 61 3.75 -13.61 3.36
CA VAL A 61 4.13 -12.20 3.52
C VAL A 61 3.58 -11.35 2.38
N ALA A 62 3.79 -11.76 1.12
CA ALA A 62 3.32 -11.02 -0.06
C ALA A 62 1.79 -10.84 -0.08
N ARG A 63 1.04 -11.87 0.31
CA ARG A 63 -0.41 -11.77 0.46
C ARG A 63 -0.81 -10.72 1.51
N ARG A 64 -0.11 -10.67 2.64
CA ARG A 64 -0.41 -9.70 3.71
C ARG A 64 -0.07 -8.26 3.29
N CYS A 65 1.10 -8.05 2.67
CA CYS A 65 1.49 -6.73 2.14
C CYS A 65 0.51 -6.24 1.07
N LEU A 66 0.15 -7.09 0.10
CA LEU A 66 -0.82 -6.74 -0.93
C LEU A 66 -2.20 -6.41 -0.33
N ALA A 67 -2.68 -7.22 0.62
CA ALA A 67 -3.95 -6.93 1.30
C ALA A 67 -3.91 -5.63 2.12
N ASN A 68 -2.74 -5.24 2.61
CA ASN A 68 -2.57 -3.94 3.26
C ASN A 68 -2.61 -2.79 2.25
N ALA A 69 -1.85 -2.90 1.15
CA ALA A 69 -1.83 -1.91 0.07
C ALA A 69 -3.24 -1.65 -0.50
N VAL A 70 -3.98 -2.70 -0.83
CA VAL A 70 -5.36 -2.60 -1.33
C VAL A 70 -6.29 -1.92 -0.32
N ARG A 71 -6.17 -2.24 0.98
CA ARG A 71 -6.99 -1.58 2.03
C ARG A 71 -6.61 -0.12 2.24
N CYS A 72 -5.34 0.25 2.09
CA CYS A 72 -4.91 1.65 2.14
C CYS A 72 -5.52 2.43 0.98
N GLU A 73 -5.46 1.89 -0.24
CA GLU A 73 -6.00 2.57 -1.41
C GLU A 73 -7.52 2.74 -1.33
N GLN A 74 -8.26 1.71 -0.93
CA GLN A 74 -9.70 1.82 -0.72
C GLN A 74 -10.07 2.87 0.35
N ARG A 75 -9.31 2.96 1.44
CA ARG A 75 -9.52 4.00 2.47
C ARG A 75 -9.25 5.40 1.91
N ARG A 76 -8.20 5.56 1.09
CA ARG A 76 -7.86 6.82 0.42
C ARG A 76 -8.97 7.25 -0.54
N LEU A 77 -9.45 6.35 -1.38
CA LEU A 77 -10.53 6.62 -2.33
C LEU A 77 -11.83 7.03 -1.62
N ARG A 78 -12.20 6.34 -0.53
CA ARG A 78 -13.37 6.73 0.28
C ARG A 78 -13.23 8.11 0.91
N LEU A 79 -12.02 8.51 1.30
CA LEU A 79 -11.78 9.86 1.82
C LEU A 79 -11.96 10.90 0.70
N VAL A 80 -11.41 10.65 -0.48
CA VAL A 80 -11.56 11.53 -1.65
C VAL A 80 -13.03 11.68 -2.03
N GLU A 81 -13.78 10.58 -2.10
CA GLU A 81 -15.22 10.57 -2.37
C GLU A 81 -15.99 11.41 -1.34
N ARG A 82 -15.70 11.20 -0.04
CA ARG A 82 -16.30 12.00 1.03
C ARG A 82 -15.99 13.49 0.93
N LEU A 83 -14.77 13.85 0.56
CA LEU A 83 -14.38 15.25 0.37
C LEU A 83 -15.07 15.87 -0.84
N SER A 84 -15.22 15.13 -1.94
CA SER A 84 -15.96 15.60 -3.12
C SER A 84 -17.46 15.75 -2.89
N ALA A 85 -18.02 15.01 -1.92
CA ALA A 85 -19.42 15.08 -1.54
C ALA A 85 -19.74 16.19 -0.53
N VAL A 86 -18.72 16.92 -0.01
CA VAL A 86 -18.97 18.08 0.84
C VAL A 86 -19.47 19.22 -0.05
N PRO A 87 -20.72 19.70 0.11
CA PRO A 87 -21.21 20.83 -0.66
C PRO A 87 -20.36 22.06 -0.32
N VAL A 88 -19.85 22.73 -1.35
CA VAL A 88 -19.26 24.06 -1.21
C VAL A 88 -20.38 24.98 -0.75
N VAL A 89 -20.34 25.41 0.50
CA VAL A 89 -21.25 26.46 0.99
C VAL A 89 -20.80 27.74 0.32
N GLU A 90 -21.57 28.24 -0.63
CA GLU A 90 -21.34 29.58 -1.17
C GLU A 90 -21.49 30.59 -0.03
N PRO A 91 -20.54 31.54 0.11
CA PRO A 91 -20.67 32.58 1.12
C PRO A 91 -21.99 33.32 0.89
N PRO A 92 -22.75 33.62 1.96
CA PRO A 92 -24.03 34.30 1.82
C PRO A 92 -23.78 35.62 1.09
N GLU A 93 -24.48 35.79 -0.03
CA GLU A 93 -24.36 36.98 -0.85
C GLU A 93 -24.60 38.21 0.04
N GLU A 94 -23.67 39.16 0.05
CA GLU A 94 -23.67 40.37 0.91
C GLU A 94 -24.82 41.35 0.59
N HIS A 95 -25.91 40.89 -0.02
CA HIS A 95 -27.06 41.70 -0.43
C HIS A 95 -27.89 42.26 0.75
N GLY A 96 -27.62 41.89 2.01
CA GLY A 96 -28.38 42.36 3.18
C GLY A 96 -27.68 43.38 4.08
N LEU A 97 -26.35 43.53 4.00
CA LEU A 97 -25.61 44.41 4.92
C LEU A 97 -25.71 45.89 4.53
N ALA A 98 -25.86 46.17 3.22
CA ALA A 98 -26.05 47.53 2.73
C ALA A 98 -27.43 48.12 3.08
N GLU A 99 -28.47 47.29 3.15
CA GLU A 99 -29.83 47.71 3.50
C GLU A 99 -29.99 47.96 5.01
N ALA A 100 -29.32 47.18 5.85
CA ALA A 100 -29.42 47.29 7.31
C ALA A 100 -28.66 48.49 7.91
N LEU A 101 -27.68 49.05 7.19
CA LEU A 101 -26.94 50.25 7.62
C LEU A 101 -27.57 51.56 7.12
N ALA A 102 -28.66 51.47 6.35
CA ALA A 102 -29.40 52.61 5.81
C ALA A 102 -30.71 52.92 6.56
N SER A 103 -31.02 52.20 7.66
CA SER A 103 -32.13 52.48 8.60
C SER A 103 -31.61 52.89 9.97
#